data_AF-A0A7G9RZL2-F1
#
_entry.id   AF-A0A7G9RZL2-F1
#
_cell.length_a   1.000
_cell.length_b   1.000
_cell.length_c   1.000
_cell.angle_alpha   90.00
_cell.angle_beta   90.00
_cell.angle_gamma   90.00
#
_symmetry.space_group_name_H-M   'P 1'
#
loop_
_entity.id
_entity.type
_entity.pdbx_description
1 polymer ?
#
loop_
_entity_poly.entity_id
_entity_poly.type
_entity_poly.pdbx_seq_one_letter_code
_entity_poly.pdbx_strand_id
1 'polypeptide(L)'
;MARLMNKLFSSKKKNKETNSTIEIVSTKMDTISEPIKEKTNEMMVKAYMGLWNALSFRQESFEALACVTNPLEYAKANYDKFEKRNLDVEMTSINDLRWIGLIDLLVEHDYLFEVNNSCDLDEFTRKVHHRNPDADLSDLDILGDVESWIKVLDYRWKKDQLGFIRFDIGSDSHILYVDNLEMLKYFNRKNEYLPQKIQRAVEPEKMKVTEEMFEKVCSLLNQNDLSDYIAIQFHNVHPTIFESKLGGLPYLDPAQTIPTNKEGKPLRLLAQIVLEELPEISINLPREGILQFWIESNDLYGLDFDGDTSGYSVRYIKSIDKTIKPDRIQQKYLANQVLQEFPFEGEFGMTFTKEIQDFPLYLEGTEAALVKKWNELYPESIIIGVEELGDIYDDALDLSMSNGHKISGYPFFTQYDPRNETDNYKILLLQIDSDRVSGRCIDWGDAGVANFFISKENLEKRDFSDVLYNWDCY
;
A
#
# COMPACT_ATOMS: atom_id res chain seq x y z
N MET A 1 14.92 6.69 8.31
CA MET A 1 14.98 5.25 8.59
C MET A 1 16.19 4.83 9.40
N ALA A 2 17.36 5.46 9.22
CA ALA A 2 18.51 5.28 10.12
C ALA A 2 18.17 5.56 11.62
N ARG A 3 17.12 6.34 11.91
CA ARG A 3 16.59 6.53 13.27
C ARG A 3 15.65 5.41 13.74
N LEU A 4 14.82 4.87 12.85
CA LEU A 4 13.95 3.72 13.10
C LEU A 4 14.76 2.45 13.37
N MET A 5 15.83 2.24 12.59
CA MET A 5 16.78 1.13 12.80
C MET A 5 17.56 1.28 14.11
N ASN A 6 17.96 2.49 14.52
CA ASN A 6 18.54 2.74 15.84
C ASN A 6 17.62 2.32 17.02
N LYS A 7 16.28 2.43 16.87
CA LYS A 7 15.33 1.89 17.87
C LYS A 7 15.29 0.36 17.86
N LEU A 8 15.29 -0.26 16.68
CA LEU A 8 15.39 -1.72 16.46
C LEU A 8 16.62 -2.34 17.14
N PHE A 9 17.80 -1.70 17.03
CA PHE A 9 19.03 -2.22 17.63
C PHE A 9 19.05 -2.16 19.18
N SER A 10 18.19 -1.32 19.77
CA SER A 10 17.98 -1.31 21.23
C SER A 10 17.03 -2.42 21.71
N SER A 11 16.09 -2.87 20.86
CA SER A 11 15.09 -3.89 21.20
C SER A 11 15.51 -5.32 20.81
N LYS A 12 16.18 -5.52 19.67
CA LYS A 12 16.66 -6.84 19.18
C LYS A 12 17.73 -7.49 20.07
N LYS A 13 18.31 -6.77 21.05
CA LYS A 13 19.19 -7.34 22.08
C LYS A 13 18.45 -8.11 23.18
N LYS A 14 17.12 -8.10 23.22
CA LYS A 14 16.34 -8.65 24.34
C LYS A 14 15.50 -9.90 24.07
N ASN A 15 15.13 -10.24 22.83
CA ASN A 15 14.26 -11.39 22.57
C ASN A 15 14.78 -12.26 21.43
N LYS A 16 15.30 -13.44 21.77
CA LYS A 16 15.46 -14.60 20.89
C LYS A 16 14.81 -15.78 21.60
N GLU A 17 14.20 -16.69 20.83
CA GLU A 17 13.28 -17.80 21.17
C GLU A 17 11.82 -17.37 20.95
N THR A 18 11.05 -17.93 20.02
CA THR A 18 10.89 -19.35 19.62
C THR A 18 10.40 -19.49 18.16
N ASN A 19 10.81 -20.58 17.48
CA ASN A 19 10.28 -21.01 16.18
C ASN A 19 9.07 -21.94 16.36
N SER A 20 8.03 -21.80 15.54
CA SER A 20 7.04 -22.86 15.31
C SER A 20 6.66 -22.96 13.83
N THR A 21 6.83 -24.17 13.31
CA THR A 21 6.56 -24.65 11.95
C THR A 21 5.05 -24.64 11.63
N ILE A 22 4.67 -24.12 10.46
CA ILE A 22 3.31 -24.23 9.92
C ILE A 22 3.32 -25.32 8.82
N GLU A 23 2.52 -26.37 9.01
CA GLU A 23 2.24 -27.40 8.01
C GLU A 23 1.26 -26.87 6.96
N ILE A 24 1.62 -27.02 5.68
CA ILE A 24 0.75 -26.73 4.53
C ILE A 24 -0.21 -27.90 4.35
N VAL A 25 -1.50 -27.65 4.57
CA VAL A 25 -2.58 -28.63 4.29
C VAL A 25 -2.90 -28.58 2.80
N SER A 26 -2.55 -29.63 2.06
CA SER A 26 -3.04 -29.87 0.70
C SER A 26 -4.48 -30.42 0.76
N THR A 27 -5.47 -29.62 0.40
CA THR A 27 -6.86 -30.09 0.29
C THR A 27 -7.20 -30.48 -1.15
N LYS A 28 -7.63 -31.74 -1.31
CA LYS A 28 -8.11 -32.36 -2.55
C LYS A 28 -9.35 -31.65 -3.11
N MET A 29 -9.39 -31.51 -4.43
CA MET A 29 -10.34 -30.71 -5.23
C MET A 29 -11.72 -31.34 -5.51
N ASP A 30 -12.16 -32.36 -4.76
CA ASP A 30 -13.32 -33.19 -5.19
C ASP A 30 -14.69 -32.82 -4.58
N THR A 31 -14.84 -31.71 -3.85
CA THR A 31 -16.15 -31.28 -3.31
C THR A 31 -16.36 -29.77 -3.38
N ILE A 32 -16.69 -29.26 -4.57
CA ILE A 32 -17.10 -27.86 -4.80
C ILE A 32 -18.45 -27.85 -5.54
N SER A 33 -19.40 -27.00 -5.13
CA SER A 33 -20.74 -26.87 -5.73
C SER A 33 -20.68 -26.32 -7.16
N GLU A 34 -21.64 -26.71 -8.02
CA GLU A 34 -21.69 -26.31 -9.44
C GLU A 34 -21.60 -24.79 -9.70
N PRO A 35 -22.27 -23.90 -8.93
CA PRO A 35 -22.17 -22.45 -9.15
C PRO A 35 -20.77 -21.88 -8.88
N ILE A 36 -20.04 -22.48 -7.94
CA ILE A 36 -18.66 -22.09 -7.64
C ILE A 36 -17.73 -22.58 -8.75
N LYS A 37 -17.94 -23.80 -9.27
CA LYS A 37 -17.19 -24.34 -10.42
C LYS A 37 -17.35 -23.48 -11.68
N GLU A 38 -18.57 -23.00 -11.98
CA GLU A 38 -18.83 -22.11 -13.12
C GLU A 38 -18.12 -20.76 -12.97
N LYS A 39 -18.20 -20.14 -11.79
CA LYS A 39 -17.52 -18.86 -11.50
C LYS A 39 -16.00 -18.98 -11.58
N THR A 40 -15.43 -20.07 -11.03
CA THR A 40 -13.98 -20.35 -11.13
C THR A 40 -13.56 -20.56 -12.59
N ASN A 41 -14.37 -21.25 -13.40
CA ASN A 41 -14.08 -21.44 -14.83
C ASN A 41 -14.13 -20.11 -15.60
N GLU A 42 -15.09 -19.23 -15.30
CA GLU A 42 -15.17 -17.90 -15.94
C GLU A 42 -13.94 -17.03 -15.61
N MET A 43 -13.50 -17.01 -14.35
CA MET A 43 -12.28 -16.29 -13.94
C MET A 43 -11.02 -16.84 -14.61
N MET A 44 -10.93 -18.16 -14.76
CA MET A 44 -9.86 -18.82 -15.49
C MET A 44 -9.82 -18.42 -16.96
N VAL A 45 -10.97 -18.47 -17.66
CA VAL A 45 -11.06 -18.04 -19.06
C VAL A 45 -10.62 -16.57 -19.20
N LYS A 46 -11.05 -15.69 -18.29
CA LYS A 46 -10.62 -14.28 -18.28
C LYS A 46 -9.10 -14.13 -18.08
N ALA A 47 -8.48 -14.97 -17.26
CA ALA A 47 -7.03 -14.92 -17.06
C ALA A 47 -6.26 -15.35 -18.32
N TYR A 48 -6.65 -16.45 -18.97
CA TYR A 48 -6.02 -16.92 -20.21
C TYR A 48 -6.24 -15.94 -21.38
N MET A 49 -7.43 -15.38 -21.53
CA MET A 49 -7.69 -14.36 -22.55
C MET A 49 -6.98 -13.04 -22.22
N GLY A 50 -6.82 -12.70 -20.94
CA GLY A 50 -5.99 -11.59 -20.50
C GLY A 50 -4.53 -11.76 -20.95
N LEU A 51 -3.99 -12.97 -20.80
CA LEU A 51 -2.65 -13.33 -21.28
C LEU A 51 -2.53 -13.18 -22.80
N TRP A 52 -3.48 -13.72 -23.57
CA TRP A 52 -3.53 -13.56 -25.02
C TRP A 52 -3.54 -12.08 -25.42
N ASN A 53 -4.43 -11.28 -24.81
CA ASN A 53 -4.58 -9.87 -25.15
C ASN A 53 -3.30 -9.08 -24.83
N ALA A 54 -2.66 -9.39 -23.70
CA ALA A 54 -1.43 -8.74 -23.27
C ALA A 54 -0.24 -9.00 -24.22
N LEU A 55 -0.10 -10.24 -24.72
CA LEU A 55 1.02 -10.64 -25.60
C LEU A 55 0.76 -10.34 -27.08
N SER A 56 -0.49 -10.44 -27.53
CA SER A 56 -0.85 -10.25 -28.95
C SER A 56 -1.23 -8.82 -29.31
N PHE A 57 -1.53 -7.98 -28.31
CA PHE A 57 -2.18 -6.67 -28.48
C PHE A 57 -3.50 -6.72 -29.26
N ARG A 58 -4.19 -7.88 -29.28
CA ARG A 58 -5.49 -8.09 -29.96
C ARG A 58 -6.54 -8.52 -28.95
N GLN A 59 -7.73 -7.92 -29.00
CA GLN A 59 -8.79 -8.20 -28.02
C GLN A 59 -9.57 -9.49 -28.28
N GLU A 60 -9.61 -9.98 -29.53
CA GLU A 60 -10.46 -11.12 -29.89
C GLU A 60 -9.77 -12.06 -30.88
N SER A 61 -9.61 -13.32 -30.47
CA SER A 61 -9.24 -14.44 -31.35
C SER A 61 -10.21 -15.57 -31.11
N PHE A 62 -11.02 -15.92 -32.13
CA PHE A 62 -11.95 -17.04 -32.06
C PHE A 62 -11.24 -18.36 -31.79
N GLU A 63 -10.02 -18.51 -32.33
CA GLU A 63 -9.20 -19.70 -32.15
C GLU A 63 -8.64 -19.80 -30.72
N ALA A 64 -8.09 -18.71 -30.18
CA ALA A 64 -7.64 -18.68 -28.79
C ALA A 64 -8.81 -18.89 -27.81
N LEU A 65 -9.96 -18.26 -28.09
CA LEU A 65 -11.16 -18.44 -27.28
C LEU A 65 -11.66 -19.90 -27.32
N ALA A 66 -11.66 -20.54 -28.49
CA ALA A 66 -12.02 -21.96 -28.63
C ALA A 66 -11.05 -22.87 -27.85
N CYS A 67 -9.75 -22.62 -27.96
CA CYS A 67 -8.72 -23.33 -27.20
C CYS A 67 -8.93 -23.20 -25.68
N VAL A 68 -9.24 -22.00 -25.20
CA VAL A 68 -9.38 -21.72 -23.77
C VAL A 68 -10.69 -22.27 -23.19
N THR A 69 -11.79 -22.14 -23.92
CA THR A 69 -13.14 -22.52 -23.44
C THR A 69 -13.46 -23.99 -23.66
N ASN A 70 -12.93 -24.61 -24.72
CA ASN A 70 -13.15 -26.01 -25.04
C ASN A 70 -11.84 -26.70 -25.49
N PRO A 71 -10.85 -26.84 -24.58
CA PRO A 71 -9.51 -27.31 -24.93
C PRO A 71 -9.47 -28.74 -25.48
N LEU A 72 -10.37 -29.63 -25.03
CA LEU A 72 -10.40 -31.01 -25.51
C LEU A 72 -10.85 -31.09 -26.97
N GLU A 73 -11.95 -30.42 -27.33
CA GLU A 73 -12.43 -30.43 -28.72
C GLU A 73 -11.48 -29.64 -29.63
N TYR A 74 -10.90 -28.55 -29.12
CA TYR A 74 -9.84 -27.84 -29.83
C TYR A 74 -8.63 -28.75 -30.10
N ALA A 75 -8.18 -29.51 -29.10
CA ALA A 75 -7.06 -30.44 -29.25
C ALA A 75 -7.36 -31.58 -30.21
N LYS A 76 -8.57 -32.13 -30.21
CA LYS A 76 -9.01 -33.13 -31.22
C LYS A 76 -9.02 -32.57 -32.63
N ALA A 77 -9.50 -31.33 -32.80
CA ALA A 77 -9.50 -30.66 -34.10
C ALA A 77 -8.09 -30.32 -34.60
N ASN A 78 -7.14 -30.18 -33.67
CA ASN A 78 -5.73 -29.87 -33.93
C ASN A 78 -4.80 -31.02 -33.51
N TYR A 79 -5.25 -32.28 -33.65
CA TYR A 79 -4.57 -33.46 -33.12
C TYR A 79 -3.08 -33.50 -33.50
N ASP A 80 -2.76 -33.26 -34.77
CA ASP A 80 -1.40 -33.26 -35.29
C ASP A 80 -0.45 -32.29 -34.56
N LYS A 81 -0.97 -31.17 -34.01
CA LYS A 81 -0.17 -30.21 -33.23
C LYS A 81 0.24 -30.80 -31.88
N PHE A 82 -0.70 -31.42 -31.19
CA PHE A 82 -0.47 -32.05 -29.88
C PHE A 82 0.35 -33.34 -30.01
N GLU A 83 0.14 -34.13 -31.08
CA GLU A 83 0.94 -35.32 -31.38
C GLU A 83 2.42 -34.96 -31.60
N LYS A 84 2.73 -33.85 -32.30
CA LYS A 84 4.11 -33.35 -32.46
C LYS A 84 4.79 -32.98 -31.14
N ARG A 85 4.01 -32.61 -30.12
CA ARG A 85 4.48 -32.37 -28.75
C ARG A 85 4.57 -33.68 -27.92
N ASN A 86 4.35 -34.84 -28.54
CA ASN A 86 4.23 -36.17 -27.90
C ASN A 86 3.13 -36.24 -26.83
N LEU A 87 2.03 -35.50 -27.02
CA LEU A 87 0.88 -35.51 -26.12
C LEU A 87 -0.23 -36.41 -26.67
N ASP A 88 -0.70 -37.32 -25.84
CA ASP A 88 -1.93 -38.06 -26.10
C ASP A 88 -3.12 -37.20 -25.68
N VAL A 89 -3.91 -36.73 -26.64
CA VAL A 89 -5.05 -35.82 -26.42
C VAL A 89 -6.09 -36.40 -25.46
N GLU A 90 -6.28 -37.73 -25.44
CA GLU A 90 -7.28 -38.36 -24.57
C GLU A 90 -6.77 -38.55 -23.13
N MET A 91 -5.45 -38.65 -22.96
CA MET A 91 -4.81 -38.88 -21.66
C MET A 91 -4.28 -37.60 -21.00
N THR A 92 -4.12 -36.52 -21.76
CA THR A 92 -3.60 -35.23 -21.27
C THR A 92 -4.69 -34.46 -20.51
N SER A 93 -4.30 -33.80 -19.41
CA SER A 93 -5.26 -33.04 -18.60
C SER A 93 -5.86 -31.86 -19.37
N ILE A 94 -7.12 -31.52 -19.08
CA ILE A 94 -7.81 -30.35 -19.68
C ILE A 94 -6.99 -29.06 -19.49
N ASN A 95 -6.32 -28.92 -18.34
CA ASN A 95 -5.51 -27.74 -18.03
C ASN A 95 -4.22 -27.69 -18.86
N ASP A 96 -3.55 -28.84 -19.05
CA ASP A 96 -2.35 -28.89 -19.88
C ASP A 96 -2.69 -28.73 -21.37
N LEU A 97 -3.78 -29.33 -21.85
CA LEU A 97 -4.28 -29.09 -23.21
C LEU A 97 -4.57 -27.61 -23.45
N ARG A 98 -5.21 -26.95 -22.47
CA ARG A 98 -5.51 -25.51 -22.52
C ARG A 98 -4.23 -24.67 -22.55
N TRP A 99 -3.29 -24.96 -21.65
CA TRP A 99 -2.04 -24.24 -21.51
C TRP A 99 -1.17 -24.38 -22.76
N ILE A 100 -0.88 -25.60 -23.16
CA ILE A 100 -0.01 -25.90 -24.30
C ILE A 100 -0.65 -25.38 -25.59
N GLY A 101 -1.96 -25.57 -25.76
CA GLY A 101 -2.67 -25.05 -26.94
C GLY A 101 -2.60 -23.53 -27.07
N LEU A 102 -2.74 -22.78 -25.97
CA LEU A 102 -2.60 -21.32 -26.01
C LEU A 102 -1.16 -20.89 -26.28
N ILE A 103 -0.18 -21.55 -25.66
CA ILE A 103 1.24 -21.26 -25.90
C ILE A 103 1.63 -21.54 -27.35
N ASP A 104 1.19 -22.66 -27.92
CA ASP A 104 1.44 -23.00 -29.33
C ASP A 104 0.84 -21.95 -30.26
N LEU A 105 -0.38 -21.49 -30.00
CA LEU A 105 -0.98 -20.38 -30.77
C LEU A 105 -0.14 -19.09 -30.68
N LEU A 106 0.35 -18.75 -29.49
CA LEU A 106 1.20 -17.58 -29.30
C LEU A 106 2.55 -17.72 -30.01
N VAL A 107 3.11 -18.92 -30.09
CA VAL A 107 4.35 -19.20 -30.85
C VAL A 107 4.08 -19.16 -32.36
N GLU A 108 2.99 -19.77 -32.84
CA GLU A 108 2.60 -19.79 -34.26
C GLU A 108 2.38 -18.40 -34.85
N HIS A 109 1.90 -17.46 -34.03
CA HIS A 109 1.68 -16.07 -34.43
C HIS A 109 2.89 -15.16 -34.22
N ASP A 110 4.06 -15.71 -33.87
CA ASP A 110 5.24 -14.93 -33.52
C ASP A 110 4.93 -13.90 -32.42
N TYR A 111 4.22 -14.29 -31.34
CA TYR A 111 4.11 -13.52 -30.09
C TYR A 111 5.02 -14.06 -28.97
N LEU A 112 5.29 -15.36 -28.98
CA LEU A 112 6.37 -16.01 -28.22
C LEU A 112 7.36 -16.65 -29.20
N PHE A 113 8.56 -17.01 -28.75
CA PHE A 113 9.48 -17.81 -29.56
C PHE A 113 10.01 -19.01 -28.79
N GLU A 114 10.03 -20.15 -29.48
CA GLU A 114 10.54 -21.40 -28.95
C GLU A 114 12.01 -21.59 -29.32
N VAL A 115 12.84 -21.97 -28.36
CA VAL A 115 14.27 -22.26 -28.53
C VAL A 115 14.56 -23.65 -27.97
N ASN A 116 14.98 -24.58 -28.82
CA ASN A 116 15.40 -25.90 -28.35
C ASN A 116 16.79 -25.82 -27.70
N ASN A 117 17.09 -26.67 -26.71
CA ASN A 117 18.42 -26.75 -26.10
C ASN A 117 19.57 -27.04 -27.10
N SER A 118 19.26 -27.66 -28.24
CA SER A 118 20.22 -27.92 -29.33
C SER A 118 20.36 -26.78 -30.35
N CYS A 119 19.69 -25.65 -30.12
CA CYS A 119 19.74 -24.46 -30.97
C CYS A 119 21.16 -23.90 -31.06
N ASP A 120 21.60 -23.57 -32.28
CA ASP A 120 22.87 -22.88 -32.50
C ASP A 120 22.75 -21.36 -32.28
N LEU A 121 23.90 -20.68 -32.24
CA LEU A 121 23.95 -19.25 -31.94
C LEU A 121 23.26 -18.41 -33.04
N ASP A 122 23.35 -18.83 -34.30
CA ASP A 122 22.75 -18.12 -35.43
C ASP A 122 21.22 -18.16 -35.36
N GLU A 123 20.65 -19.34 -35.08
CA GLU A 123 19.21 -19.49 -34.87
C GLU A 123 18.73 -18.69 -33.64
N PHE A 124 19.47 -18.77 -32.52
CA PHE A 124 19.13 -18.03 -31.30
C PHE A 124 19.12 -16.52 -31.55
N THR A 125 20.19 -16.00 -32.16
CA THR A 125 20.37 -14.58 -32.50
C THR A 125 19.23 -14.09 -33.39
N ARG A 126 18.87 -14.85 -34.42
CA ARG A 126 17.77 -14.51 -35.32
C ARG A 126 16.43 -14.40 -34.59
N LYS A 127 16.13 -15.34 -33.68
CA LYS A 127 14.88 -15.32 -32.88
C LYS A 127 14.85 -14.14 -31.93
N VAL A 128 15.97 -13.83 -31.28
CA VAL A 128 16.09 -12.66 -30.40
C VAL A 128 15.93 -11.36 -31.18
N HIS A 129 16.66 -11.14 -32.28
CA HIS A 129 16.57 -9.93 -33.10
C HIS A 129 15.20 -9.72 -33.73
N HIS A 130 14.47 -10.80 -34.01
CA HIS A 130 13.10 -10.67 -34.47
C HIS A 130 12.19 -9.95 -33.45
N ARG A 131 12.50 -10.04 -32.15
CA ARG A 131 11.73 -9.42 -31.06
C ARG A 131 12.37 -8.23 -30.40
N ASN A 132 13.69 -8.17 -30.40
CA ASN A 132 14.47 -7.04 -29.93
C ASN A 132 15.50 -6.68 -31.03
N PRO A 133 15.09 -5.95 -32.08
CA PRO A 133 15.94 -5.68 -33.25
C PRO A 133 17.23 -4.93 -32.92
N ASP A 134 17.22 -4.14 -31.85
CA ASP A 134 18.35 -3.31 -31.43
C ASP A 134 19.27 -4.02 -30.42
N ALA A 135 19.02 -5.30 -30.12
CA ALA A 135 19.84 -6.08 -29.20
C ALA A 135 21.29 -6.24 -29.71
N ASP A 136 22.26 -5.87 -28.87
CA ASP A 136 23.67 -6.20 -29.10
C ASP A 136 23.97 -7.64 -28.64
N LEU A 137 24.26 -8.50 -29.62
CA LEU A 137 24.51 -9.94 -29.47
C LEU A 137 25.95 -10.33 -29.86
N SER A 138 26.82 -9.34 -30.14
CA SER A 138 28.11 -9.54 -30.84
C SER A 138 29.17 -10.32 -30.06
N ASP A 139 29.03 -10.40 -28.75
CA ASP A 139 29.95 -10.99 -27.78
C ASP A 139 29.34 -12.23 -27.09
N LEU A 140 28.27 -12.80 -27.65
CA LEU A 140 27.81 -14.13 -27.26
C LEU A 140 28.84 -15.19 -27.69
N ASP A 141 29.17 -16.10 -26.78
CA ASP A 141 30.14 -17.17 -27.05
C ASP A 141 29.56 -18.18 -28.05
N ILE A 142 30.25 -18.37 -29.17
CA ILE A 142 29.88 -19.33 -30.24
C ILE A 142 29.84 -20.76 -29.70
N LEU A 143 30.63 -21.08 -28.68
CA LEU A 143 30.64 -22.41 -28.04
C LEU A 143 29.70 -22.51 -26.84
N GLY A 144 28.97 -21.43 -26.51
CA GLY A 144 27.98 -21.41 -25.44
C GLY A 144 26.72 -22.22 -25.77
N ASP A 145 25.84 -22.36 -24.78
CA ASP A 145 24.51 -22.93 -24.93
C ASP A 145 23.41 -21.88 -24.71
N VAL A 146 22.16 -22.26 -24.99
CA VAL A 146 20.99 -21.39 -24.86
C VAL A 146 20.88 -20.76 -23.47
N GLU A 147 21.10 -21.54 -22.41
CA GLU A 147 21.02 -21.03 -21.03
C GLU A 147 22.14 -20.02 -20.73
N SER A 148 23.34 -20.25 -21.27
CA SER A 148 24.46 -19.32 -21.15
C SER A 148 24.17 -18.00 -21.86
N TRP A 149 23.63 -18.04 -23.07
CA TRP A 149 23.29 -16.83 -23.83
C TRP A 149 22.14 -16.05 -23.18
N ILE A 150 21.09 -16.75 -22.72
CA ILE A 150 19.99 -16.11 -21.97
C ILE A 150 20.55 -15.39 -20.74
N LYS A 151 21.44 -16.02 -19.95
CA LYS A 151 22.07 -15.39 -18.78
C LYS A 151 22.84 -14.13 -19.12
N VAL A 152 23.65 -14.18 -20.16
CA VAL A 152 24.47 -13.05 -20.61
C VAL A 152 23.60 -11.87 -21.05
N LEU A 153 22.56 -12.14 -21.84
CA LEU A 153 21.64 -11.10 -22.31
C LEU A 153 20.73 -10.56 -21.21
N ASP A 154 20.18 -11.42 -20.36
CA ASP A 154 19.35 -11.01 -19.22
C ASP A 154 20.14 -10.09 -18.26
N TYR A 155 21.42 -10.38 -18.03
CA TYR A 155 22.31 -9.51 -17.26
C TYR A 155 22.53 -8.15 -17.92
N ARG A 156 22.73 -8.10 -19.24
CA ARG A 156 22.94 -6.83 -19.96
C ARG A 156 21.69 -5.96 -20.01
N TRP A 157 20.54 -6.58 -20.26
CA TRP A 157 19.26 -5.91 -20.41
C TRP A 157 18.61 -5.55 -19.07
N LYS A 158 19.13 -6.12 -17.97
CA LYS A 158 18.75 -5.82 -16.59
C LYS A 158 18.69 -4.32 -16.29
N LYS A 159 19.68 -3.54 -16.76
CA LYS A 159 19.77 -2.08 -16.54
C LYS A 159 18.63 -1.31 -17.21
N ASP A 160 18.10 -1.84 -18.31
CA ASP A 160 17.02 -1.25 -19.10
C ASP A 160 15.65 -1.83 -18.69
N GLN A 161 15.60 -2.53 -17.55
CA GLN A 161 14.43 -3.26 -17.03
C GLN A 161 13.88 -4.32 -17.99
N LEU A 162 14.67 -4.77 -18.97
CA LEU A 162 14.30 -5.81 -19.92
C LEU A 162 14.87 -7.16 -19.46
N GLY A 163 14.14 -8.24 -19.74
CA GLY A 163 14.62 -9.59 -19.43
C GLY A 163 13.85 -10.67 -20.17
N PHE A 164 14.30 -11.91 -20.03
CA PHE A 164 13.59 -13.06 -20.58
C PHE A 164 12.53 -13.56 -19.60
N ILE A 165 11.28 -13.61 -20.05
CA ILE A 165 10.19 -14.31 -19.40
C ILE A 165 10.04 -15.68 -20.06
N ARG A 166 10.07 -16.73 -19.25
CA ARG A 166 9.96 -18.14 -19.65
C ARG A 166 8.56 -18.66 -19.37
N PHE A 167 7.99 -19.32 -20.36
CA PHE A 167 6.73 -20.04 -20.28
C PHE A 167 7.03 -21.54 -20.25
N ASP A 168 6.99 -22.14 -19.08
CA ASP A 168 7.24 -23.56 -18.90
C ASP A 168 6.06 -24.38 -19.45
N ILE A 169 6.35 -25.29 -20.37
CA ILE A 169 5.38 -26.21 -20.96
C ILE A 169 5.68 -27.68 -20.59
N GLY A 170 6.66 -27.92 -19.70
CA GLY A 170 7.09 -29.26 -19.30
C GLY A 170 7.90 -30.00 -20.38
N SER A 171 8.62 -29.26 -21.24
CA SER A 171 9.47 -29.77 -22.32
C SER A 171 10.92 -29.30 -22.15
N ASP A 172 11.83 -29.90 -22.92
CA ASP A 172 13.22 -29.50 -23.12
C ASP A 172 13.40 -28.24 -23.99
N SER A 173 12.32 -27.64 -24.47
CA SER A 173 12.35 -26.41 -25.26
C SER A 173 11.96 -25.19 -24.41
N HIS A 174 12.67 -24.08 -24.61
CA HIS A 174 12.43 -22.82 -23.95
C HIS A 174 11.43 -21.98 -24.74
N ILE A 175 10.24 -21.76 -24.17
CA ILE A 175 9.32 -20.75 -24.70
C ILE A 175 9.63 -19.42 -24.03
N LEU A 176 10.05 -18.44 -24.83
CA LEU A 176 10.61 -17.19 -24.34
C LEU A 176 9.85 -15.98 -24.86
N TYR A 177 9.87 -14.93 -24.05
CA TYR A 177 9.37 -13.60 -24.34
C TYR A 177 10.37 -12.57 -23.80
N VAL A 178 10.69 -11.54 -24.58
CA VAL A 178 11.59 -10.46 -24.17
C VAL A 178 10.76 -9.20 -24.00
N ASP A 179 10.69 -8.70 -22.78
CA ASP A 179 9.93 -7.48 -22.46
C ASP A 179 10.40 -6.90 -21.12
N ASN A 180 9.79 -5.79 -20.72
CA ASN A 180 10.00 -5.17 -19.44
C ASN A 180 9.56 -6.12 -18.31
N LEU A 181 10.40 -6.26 -17.27
CA LEU A 181 10.12 -7.06 -16.08
C LEU A 181 8.83 -6.66 -15.34
N GLU A 182 8.29 -5.45 -15.54
CA GLU A 182 6.94 -5.07 -15.07
C GLU A 182 5.83 -5.97 -15.65
N MET A 183 6.01 -6.50 -16.87
CA MET A 183 5.08 -7.48 -17.44
C MET A 183 5.06 -8.79 -16.65
N LEU A 184 6.18 -9.17 -16.01
CA LEU A 184 6.21 -10.33 -15.13
C LEU A 184 5.31 -10.12 -13.90
N LYS A 185 5.25 -8.90 -13.33
CA LYS A 185 4.29 -8.58 -12.27
C LYS A 185 2.84 -8.70 -12.72
N TYR A 186 2.54 -8.28 -13.95
CA TYR A 186 1.20 -8.44 -14.52
C TYR A 186 0.81 -9.92 -14.58
N PHE A 187 1.70 -10.79 -15.07
CA PHE A 187 1.46 -12.23 -15.08
C PHE A 187 1.34 -12.79 -13.66
N ASN A 188 2.23 -12.39 -12.74
CA ASN A 188 2.20 -12.83 -11.35
C ASN A 188 0.90 -12.49 -10.63
N ARG A 189 0.33 -11.30 -10.84
CA ARG A 189 -0.99 -10.92 -10.30
C ARG A 189 -2.14 -11.79 -10.84
N LYS A 190 -1.94 -12.51 -11.94
CA LYS A 190 -2.91 -13.45 -12.53
C LYS A 190 -2.63 -14.92 -12.18
N ASN A 191 -1.57 -15.21 -11.40
CA ASN A 191 -1.14 -16.57 -11.08
C ASN A 191 -2.13 -17.40 -10.25
N GLU A 192 -3.17 -16.80 -9.66
CA GLU A 192 -4.23 -17.57 -9.00
C GLU A 192 -5.01 -18.44 -10.01
N TYR A 193 -5.10 -17.99 -11.27
CA TYR A 193 -5.89 -18.63 -12.33
C TYR A 193 -5.05 -19.13 -13.51
N LEU A 194 -3.77 -18.75 -13.57
CA LEU A 194 -2.79 -19.23 -14.54
C LEU A 194 -1.92 -20.32 -13.89
N PRO A 195 -1.33 -21.23 -14.68
CA PRO A 195 -0.29 -22.10 -14.14
C PRO A 195 0.88 -21.24 -13.66
N GLN A 196 1.47 -21.57 -12.50
CA GLN A 196 2.71 -20.95 -11.99
C GLN A 196 3.96 -21.30 -12.84
N LYS A 197 3.76 -21.51 -14.13
CA LYS A 197 4.75 -21.89 -15.14
C LYS A 197 5.31 -20.67 -15.88
N ILE A 198 4.93 -19.44 -15.52
CA ILE A 198 5.46 -18.20 -16.09
C ILE A 198 6.43 -17.59 -15.08
N GLN A 199 7.71 -17.49 -15.45
CA GLN A 199 8.75 -17.00 -14.56
C GLN A 199 9.86 -16.28 -15.33
N ARG A 200 10.76 -15.58 -14.63
CA ARG A 200 11.98 -15.08 -15.28
C ARG A 200 12.85 -16.26 -15.71
N ALA A 201 13.43 -16.20 -16.90
CA ALA A 201 14.24 -17.30 -17.44
C ALA A 201 15.56 -17.48 -16.68
N VAL A 202 16.08 -16.39 -16.12
CA VAL A 202 17.26 -16.40 -15.26
C VAL A 202 16.79 -16.09 -13.85
N GLU A 203 16.99 -17.04 -12.93
CA GLU A 203 16.91 -16.71 -11.52
C GLU A 203 18.03 -15.71 -11.21
N PRO A 204 17.72 -14.53 -10.66
CA PRO A 204 18.77 -13.63 -10.20
C PRO A 204 19.65 -14.40 -9.20
N GLU A 205 20.98 -14.23 -9.29
CA GLU A 205 21.84 -14.71 -8.21
C GLU A 205 21.25 -14.23 -6.89
N LYS A 206 21.07 -15.15 -5.93
CA LYS A 206 20.46 -14.84 -4.64
C LYS A 206 21.14 -13.62 -4.07
N MET A 207 20.40 -12.52 -4.11
CA MET A 207 20.90 -11.22 -3.74
C MET A 207 21.35 -11.28 -2.28
N LYS A 208 22.56 -10.80 -1.99
CA LYS A 208 22.95 -10.55 -0.61
C LYS A 208 22.39 -9.19 -0.20
N VAL A 209 21.07 -9.10 -0.06
CA VAL A 209 20.38 -7.92 0.49
C VAL A 209 20.94 -7.70 1.89
N THR A 210 21.45 -6.50 2.16
CA THR A 210 21.89 -6.12 3.52
C THR A 210 21.04 -4.96 4.03
N GLU A 211 20.92 -4.89 5.35
CA GLU A 211 20.27 -3.76 6.03
C GLU A 211 20.90 -2.42 5.60
N GLU A 212 22.24 -2.37 5.49
CA GLU A 212 22.96 -1.17 5.06
C GLU A 212 22.57 -0.71 3.64
N MET A 213 22.35 -1.66 2.72
CA MET A 213 21.92 -1.33 1.37
C MET A 213 20.52 -0.69 1.36
N PHE A 214 19.62 -1.25 2.16
CA PHE A 214 18.25 -0.76 2.32
C PHE A 214 18.18 0.59 3.04
N GLU A 215 18.94 0.76 4.12
CA GLU A 215 19.07 2.03 4.82
C GLU A 215 19.54 3.15 3.89
N LYS A 216 20.50 2.84 2.99
CA LYS A 216 20.99 3.80 2.00
C LYS A 216 19.89 4.21 1.02
N VAL A 217 19.12 3.27 0.49
CA VAL A 217 17.98 3.57 -0.40
C VAL A 217 16.95 4.43 0.31
N CYS A 218 16.55 4.04 1.52
CA CYS A 218 15.59 4.79 2.32
C CYS A 218 16.11 6.18 2.67
N SER A 219 17.41 6.34 2.95
CA SER A 219 17.99 7.66 3.23
C SER A 219 17.87 8.60 2.03
N LEU A 220 18.02 8.09 0.81
CA LEU A 220 17.89 8.88 -0.42
C LEU A 220 16.44 9.22 -0.73
N LEU A 221 15.50 8.31 -0.47
CA LEU A 221 14.06 8.61 -0.58
C LEU A 221 13.68 9.73 0.39
N ASN A 222 14.22 9.72 1.61
CA ASN A 222 13.91 10.71 2.63
C ASN A 222 14.57 12.09 2.37
N GLN A 223 15.56 12.23 1.50
CA GLN A 223 16.34 13.48 1.38
C GLN A 223 15.49 14.72 1.06
N ASN A 224 14.34 14.55 0.40
CA ASN A 224 13.45 15.65 0.04
C ASN A 224 12.09 15.61 0.75
N ASP A 225 11.80 14.56 1.52
CA ASP A 225 10.45 14.24 2.02
C ASP A 225 10.41 14.03 3.54
N LEU A 226 11.38 14.58 4.27
CA LEU A 226 11.28 14.67 5.73
C LEU A 226 10.20 15.67 6.12
N SER A 227 9.21 15.20 6.90
CA SER A 227 8.22 16.08 7.53
C SER A 227 8.54 16.21 9.01
N ASP A 228 8.63 17.44 9.51
CA ASP A 228 8.49 17.65 10.94
C ASP A 228 7.02 17.54 11.36
N TYR A 229 6.81 17.12 12.60
CA TYR A 229 5.50 17.00 13.20
C TYR A 229 5.60 17.26 14.70
N ILE A 230 4.44 17.43 15.35
CA ILE A 230 4.36 17.59 16.79
C ILE A 230 3.72 16.33 17.36
N ALA A 231 4.48 15.53 18.09
CA ALA A 231 3.95 14.44 18.88
C ALA A 231 3.20 14.99 20.09
N ILE A 232 2.01 14.44 20.35
CA ILE A 232 1.20 14.78 21.52
C ILE A 232 1.28 13.61 22.51
N GLN A 233 1.59 13.90 23.76
CA GLN A 233 1.47 12.94 24.85
C GLN A 233 0.35 13.38 25.80
N PHE A 234 -0.54 12.45 26.11
CA PHE A 234 -1.64 12.69 27.04
C PHE A 234 -1.28 12.31 28.48
N HIS A 235 -1.83 13.08 29.42
CA HIS A 235 -1.61 12.90 30.85
C HIS A 235 -2.95 12.86 31.60
N ASN A 236 -3.06 11.97 32.59
CA ASN A 236 -4.24 11.90 33.45
C ASN A 236 -4.21 13.02 34.52
N VAL A 237 -4.48 14.24 34.06
CA VAL A 237 -4.58 15.46 34.86
C VAL A 237 -5.85 16.23 34.45
N HIS A 238 -6.17 17.28 35.20
CA HIS A 238 -7.35 18.14 34.98
C HIS A 238 -6.91 19.55 34.57
N PRO A 239 -6.74 19.84 33.27
CA PRO A 239 -6.30 21.15 32.81
C PRO A 239 -7.39 22.20 32.99
N THR A 240 -6.99 23.43 33.28
CA THR A 240 -7.88 24.59 33.32
C THR A 240 -8.46 24.90 31.94
N ILE A 241 -9.47 25.77 31.85
CA ILE A 241 -10.04 26.18 30.56
C ILE A 241 -9.03 26.87 29.63
N PHE A 242 -7.84 27.23 30.11
CA PHE A 242 -6.82 27.98 29.38
C PHE A 242 -5.64 27.15 28.90
N GLU A 243 -5.67 25.84 29.11
CA GLU A 243 -4.59 24.90 28.79
C GLU A 243 -5.02 23.91 27.70
N SER A 244 -4.04 23.30 27.04
CA SER A 244 -4.29 22.24 26.07
C SER A 244 -4.81 20.97 26.74
N LYS A 245 -5.82 20.35 26.13
CA LYS A 245 -6.52 19.19 26.68
C LYS A 245 -7.23 18.35 25.63
N LEU A 246 -7.40 17.09 25.95
CA LEU A 246 -8.36 16.19 25.30
C LEU A 246 -9.61 16.13 26.19
N GLY A 247 -10.78 16.47 25.64
CA GLY A 247 -12.03 16.55 26.39
C GLY A 247 -12.10 17.67 27.42
N GLY A 248 -12.99 17.49 28.40
CA GLY A 248 -13.10 18.42 29.53
C GLY A 248 -13.87 19.70 29.25
N LEU A 249 -13.65 20.70 30.10
CA LEU A 249 -14.31 22.01 29.99
C LEU A 249 -13.55 22.91 28.99
N PRO A 250 -14.20 23.37 27.90
CA PRO A 250 -13.58 24.25 26.91
C PRO A 250 -13.36 25.67 27.44
N TYR A 251 -12.45 26.42 26.83
CA TYR A 251 -12.55 27.88 26.79
C TYR A 251 -13.77 28.26 25.95
N LEU A 252 -14.67 29.10 26.48
CA LEU A 252 -15.74 29.69 25.69
C LEU A 252 -15.84 31.17 26.05
N ASP A 253 -15.71 32.04 25.04
CA ASP A 253 -16.02 33.46 25.21
C ASP A 253 -17.50 33.61 25.65
N PRO A 254 -17.83 34.54 26.56
CA PRO A 254 -19.21 34.91 26.86
C PRO A 254 -20.15 35.01 25.66
N ALA A 255 -19.68 35.56 24.53
CA ALA A 255 -20.43 35.72 23.28
C ALA A 255 -20.53 34.44 22.44
N GLN A 256 -19.68 33.45 22.70
CA GLN A 256 -19.70 32.17 21.98
C GLN A 256 -20.78 31.23 22.53
N THR A 257 -21.35 30.46 21.61
CA THR A 257 -22.23 29.33 21.85
C THR A 257 -21.50 28.03 21.55
N ILE A 258 -21.96 26.91 22.13
CA ILE A 258 -21.47 25.58 21.75
C ILE A 258 -21.85 25.34 20.29
N PRO A 259 -20.96 24.80 19.43
CA PRO A 259 -21.34 24.43 18.07
C PRO A 259 -22.45 23.38 18.12
N THR A 260 -23.35 23.42 17.15
CA THR A 260 -24.45 22.48 17.03
C THR A 260 -24.45 21.85 15.66
N ASN A 261 -24.96 20.63 15.56
CA ASN A 261 -25.25 19.99 14.29
C ASN A 261 -26.46 20.61 13.58
N LYS A 262 -26.84 20.08 12.42
CA LYS A 262 -27.99 20.58 11.62
C LYS A 262 -29.34 20.49 12.37
N GLU A 263 -29.51 19.55 13.32
CA GLU A 263 -30.69 19.45 14.18
C GLU A 263 -30.66 20.39 15.39
N GLY A 264 -29.59 21.17 15.57
CA GLY A 264 -29.41 22.04 16.72
C GLY A 264 -28.95 21.32 17.99
N LYS A 265 -28.51 20.06 17.90
CA LYS A 265 -27.92 19.33 19.01
C LYS A 265 -26.49 19.81 19.27
N PRO A 266 -26.10 20.06 20.53
CA PRO A 266 -24.76 20.53 20.87
C PRO A 266 -23.69 19.48 20.61
N LEU A 267 -22.58 19.90 20.00
CA LEU A 267 -21.36 19.09 19.88
C LEU A 267 -20.61 19.04 21.22
N ARG A 268 -19.78 18.02 21.39
CA ARG A 268 -18.90 17.83 22.55
C ARG A 268 -17.46 18.16 22.17
N LEU A 269 -16.72 18.77 23.09
CA LEU A 269 -15.31 19.09 22.89
C LEU A 269 -14.50 17.78 22.79
N LEU A 270 -13.84 17.58 21.66
CA LEU A 270 -12.85 16.53 21.47
C LEU A 270 -11.49 16.98 21.99
N ALA A 271 -10.98 18.11 21.51
CA ALA A 271 -9.66 18.62 21.86
C ALA A 271 -9.64 20.15 21.89
N GLN A 272 -8.77 20.69 22.73
CA GLN A 272 -8.42 22.11 22.76
C GLN A 272 -6.89 22.22 22.81
N ILE A 273 -6.32 23.05 21.94
CA ILE A 273 -4.88 23.22 21.79
C ILE A 273 -4.55 24.70 21.87
N VAL A 274 -3.73 25.07 22.84
CA VAL A 274 -3.17 26.41 23.01
C VAL A 274 -1.96 26.52 22.10
N LEU A 275 -2.04 27.38 21.08
CA LEU A 275 -1.06 27.40 20.01
C LEU A 275 0.31 27.95 20.46
N GLU A 276 0.33 28.73 21.53
CA GLU A 276 1.55 29.20 22.19
C GLU A 276 2.38 28.06 22.82
N GLU A 277 1.75 26.92 23.13
CA GLU A 277 2.44 25.74 23.70
C GLU A 277 3.14 24.89 22.62
N LEU A 278 2.85 25.14 21.33
CA LEU A 278 3.35 24.32 20.24
C LEU A 278 4.77 24.72 19.82
N PRO A 279 5.69 23.75 19.66
CA PRO A 279 6.99 24.01 19.05
C PRO A 279 6.81 24.41 17.57
N GLU A 280 7.82 25.09 17.02
CA GLU A 280 7.76 25.56 15.63
C GLU A 280 7.97 24.42 14.64
N ILE A 281 7.07 24.30 13.66
CA ILE A 281 7.12 23.31 12.58
C ILE A 281 6.86 23.95 11.20
N SER A 282 7.13 23.21 10.13
CA SER A 282 7.19 23.74 8.76
C SER A 282 5.84 24.21 8.19
N ILE A 283 4.70 23.71 8.69
CA ILE A 283 3.37 24.03 8.16
C ILE A 283 2.81 25.41 8.58
N ASN A 284 3.61 26.23 9.29
CA ASN A 284 3.29 27.61 9.64
C ASN A 284 1.92 27.80 10.36
N LEU A 285 1.68 27.01 11.40
CA LEU A 285 0.53 27.16 12.28
C LEU A 285 0.47 28.58 12.90
N PRO A 286 -0.72 29.11 13.23
CA PRO A 286 -0.79 30.34 14.02
C PRO A 286 -0.04 30.16 15.35
N ARG A 287 0.64 31.21 15.81
CA ARG A 287 1.51 31.17 17.01
C ARG A 287 0.83 31.62 18.29
N GLU A 288 -0.43 32.03 18.20
CA GLU A 288 -1.22 32.55 19.31
C GLU A 288 -2.69 32.12 19.18
N GLY A 289 -3.37 32.00 20.32
CA GLY A 289 -4.77 31.64 20.42
C GLY A 289 -5.01 30.16 20.67
N ILE A 290 -6.28 29.77 20.61
CA ILE A 290 -6.72 28.41 20.90
C ILE A 290 -7.39 27.81 19.66
N LEU A 291 -7.01 26.58 19.31
CA LEU A 291 -7.73 25.75 18.34
C LEU A 291 -8.58 24.73 19.10
N GLN A 292 -9.86 24.61 18.75
CA GLN A 292 -10.79 23.66 19.35
C GLN A 292 -11.40 22.74 18.31
N PHE A 293 -11.50 21.47 18.65
CA PHE A 293 -12.09 20.42 17.83
C PHE A 293 -13.32 19.89 18.56
N TRP A 294 -14.44 19.82 17.84
CA TRP A 294 -15.73 19.45 18.36
C TRP A 294 -16.33 18.36 17.48
N ILE A 295 -16.94 17.36 18.09
CA ILE A 295 -17.62 16.27 17.37
C ILE A 295 -18.95 15.95 18.07
N GLU A 296 -19.89 15.33 17.36
CA GLU A 296 -21.08 14.78 17.97
C GLU A 296 -20.75 13.65 18.93
N SER A 297 -21.57 13.54 19.98
CA SER A 297 -21.62 12.36 20.83
C SER A 297 -22.73 11.47 20.29
N ASN A 298 -22.36 10.52 19.44
CA ASN A 298 -23.21 9.50 18.84
C ASN A 298 -22.36 8.25 18.54
N ASP A 299 -22.98 7.21 17.98
CA ASP A 299 -22.36 5.93 17.61
C ASP A 299 -21.32 6.05 16.47
N LEU A 300 -21.34 7.15 15.70
CA LEU A 300 -20.40 7.42 14.61
C LEU A 300 -19.41 8.55 14.92
N TYR A 301 -19.36 9.02 16.16
CA TYR A 301 -18.51 10.13 16.61
C TYR A 301 -18.55 11.36 15.67
N GLY A 302 -19.74 11.68 15.15
CA GLY A 302 -19.98 12.82 14.25
C GLY A 302 -19.53 12.64 12.80
N LEU A 303 -19.10 11.44 12.40
CA LEU A 303 -18.88 11.11 10.99
C LEU A 303 -20.23 10.80 10.32
N ASP A 304 -20.38 11.23 9.07
CA ASP A 304 -21.56 11.00 8.24
C ASP A 304 -21.13 10.48 6.86
N PHE A 305 -21.75 9.40 6.41
CA PHE A 305 -21.41 8.74 5.14
C PHE A 305 -22.16 9.34 3.94
N ASP A 306 -23.17 10.18 4.17
CA ASP A 306 -23.98 10.83 3.14
C ASP A 306 -23.48 12.27 2.83
N GLY A 307 -22.39 12.70 3.48
CA GLY A 307 -21.68 13.95 3.22
C GLY A 307 -22.11 15.12 4.10
N ASP A 308 -22.88 14.90 5.16
CA ASP A 308 -23.18 15.96 6.13
C ASP A 308 -22.00 16.25 7.06
N THR A 309 -21.44 17.44 6.97
CA THR A 309 -20.30 17.87 7.79
C THR A 309 -20.71 18.56 9.09
N SER A 310 -22.01 18.60 9.42
CA SER A 310 -22.49 19.27 10.63
C SER A 310 -22.17 18.53 11.93
N GLY A 311 -21.75 17.27 11.84
CA GLY A 311 -21.38 16.42 12.96
C GLY A 311 -20.06 16.79 13.65
N TYR A 312 -19.28 17.72 13.09
CA TYR A 312 -18.03 18.20 13.65
C TYR A 312 -17.81 19.70 13.39
N SER A 313 -16.91 20.32 14.16
CA SER A 313 -16.56 21.72 13.99
C SER A 313 -15.16 22.00 14.51
N VAL A 314 -14.38 22.79 13.77
CA VAL A 314 -13.09 23.31 14.23
C VAL A 314 -13.18 24.82 14.40
N ARG A 315 -12.67 25.35 15.51
CA ARG A 315 -12.76 26.77 15.85
C ARG A 315 -11.42 27.33 16.27
N TYR A 316 -11.02 28.42 15.64
CA TYR A 316 -9.86 29.20 16.03
C TYR A 316 -10.29 30.44 16.82
N ILE A 317 -9.74 30.59 18.02
CA ILE A 317 -10.01 31.69 18.94
C ILE A 317 -8.71 32.46 19.14
N LYS A 318 -8.60 33.62 18.48
CA LYS A 318 -7.37 34.42 18.51
C LYS A 318 -7.10 35.10 19.86
N SER A 319 -8.13 35.67 20.49
CA SER A 319 -7.97 36.50 21.70
C SER A 319 -8.60 35.82 22.90
N ILE A 320 -7.78 35.60 23.94
CA ILE A 320 -8.17 34.86 25.15
C ILE A 320 -8.38 35.83 26.31
N ASP A 321 -9.61 35.89 26.82
CA ASP A 321 -9.95 36.63 28.04
C ASP A 321 -9.68 35.76 29.27
N LYS A 322 -8.55 36.02 29.93
CA LYS A 322 -8.13 35.32 31.15
C LYS A 322 -8.99 35.67 32.38
N THR A 323 -9.94 36.60 32.29
CA THR A 323 -10.86 36.94 33.38
C THR A 323 -12.08 36.01 33.46
N ILE A 324 -12.30 35.19 32.43
CA ILE A 324 -13.40 34.23 32.37
C ILE A 324 -13.25 33.19 33.50
N LYS A 325 -14.34 32.96 34.23
CA LYS A 325 -14.41 31.98 35.32
C LYS A 325 -14.96 30.62 34.82
N PRO A 326 -14.30 29.50 35.16
CA PRO A 326 -14.75 28.15 34.78
C PRO A 326 -16.22 27.86 35.12
N ASP A 327 -16.71 28.26 36.29
CA ASP A 327 -18.10 28.02 36.74
C ASP A 327 -19.15 28.52 35.73
N ARG A 328 -18.89 29.66 35.07
CA ARG A 328 -19.79 30.22 34.06
C ARG A 328 -19.88 29.34 32.82
N ILE A 329 -18.75 28.72 32.46
CA ILE A 329 -18.67 27.82 31.31
C ILE A 329 -19.29 26.48 31.67
N GLN A 330 -19.04 25.99 32.87
CA GLN A 330 -19.58 24.73 33.36
C GLN A 330 -21.11 24.74 33.34
N GLN A 331 -21.77 25.83 33.71
CA GLN A 331 -23.23 25.96 33.59
C GLN A 331 -23.73 25.86 32.14
N LYS A 332 -23.03 26.46 31.16
CA LYS A 332 -23.38 26.37 29.73
C LYS A 332 -23.09 24.98 29.15
N TYR A 333 -22.00 24.35 29.56
CA TYR A 333 -21.53 23.07 29.02
C TYR A 333 -22.29 21.87 29.62
N LEU A 334 -22.58 21.89 30.93
CA LEU A 334 -23.43 20.89 31.59
C LEU A 334 -24.87 20.92 31.10
N ALA A 335 -25.43 22.10 30.80
CA ALA A 335 -26.78 22.24 30.26
C ALA A 335 -26.98 21.50 28.92
N ASN A 336 -25.90 21.03 28.30
CA ASN A 336 -25.86 20.41 26.98
C ASN A 336 -25.35 18.95 26.99
N GLN A 337 -25.27 18.29 28.15
CA GLN A 337 -24.82 16.89 28.21
C GLN A 337 -25.84 15.93 27.58
N VAL A 338 -25.49 15.42 26.39
CA VAL A 338 -26.09 14.23 25.77
C VAL A 338 -25.29 13.01 26.25
N LEU A 339 -25.98 12.03 26.88
CA LEU A 339 -25.42 10.80 27.45
C LEU A 339 -25.19 9.72 26.37
N GLN A 340 -24.54 10.07 25.27
CA GLN A 340 -24.26 9.14 24.18
C GLN A 340 -22.79 8.77 24.12
N GLU A 341 -22.47 7.81 23.26
CA GLU A 341 -21.10 7.31 23.07
C GLU A 341 -20.14 8.43 22.66
N PHE A 342 -18.90 8.28 23.10
CA PHE A 342 -17.79 9.20 22.84
C PHE A 342 -16.49 8.42 23.00
N PRO A 343 -15.41 8.73 22.26
CA PRO A 343 -14.20 7.90 22.25
C PRO A 343 -13.48 7.80 23.61
N PHE A 344 -13.85 8.62 24.59
CA PHE A 344 -13.29 8.53 25.94
C PHE A 344 -14.17 9.20 27.00
N GLU A 345 -13.88 8.87 28.25
CA GLU A 345 -14.44 9.51 29.43
C GLU A 345 -13.46 10.49 30.08
N GLY A 346 -14.00 11.60 30.58
CA GLY A 346 -13.24 12.60 31.32
C GLY A 346 -12.43 13.54 30.44
N GLU A 347 -11.23 13.89 30.92
CA GLU A 347 -10.30 14.80 30.26
C GLU A 347 -8.84 14.41 30.49
N PHE A 348 -7.96 14.82 29.59
CA PHE A 348 -6.51 14.59 29.65
C PHE A 348 -5.76 15.89 29.36
N GLY A 349 -4.63 16.11 30.03
CA GLY A 349 -3.69 17.16 29.65
C GLY A 349 -2.79 16.76 28.49
N MET A 350 -2.20 17.73 27.80
CA MET A 350 -1.32 17.50 26.65
C MET A 350 0.09 18.05 26.88
N THR A 351 1.10 17.37 26.35
CA THR A 351 2.44 17.92 26.13
C THR A 351 2.89 17.69 24.70
N PHE A 352 3.66 18.63 24.17
CA PHE A 352 4.02 18.68 22.75
C PHE A 352 5.52 18.58 22.55
N THR A 353 5.95 17.68 21.67
CA THR A 353 7.36 17.50 21.30
C THR A 353 7.49 17.55 19.78
N LYS A 354 8.41 18.39 19.29
CA LYS A 354 8.76 18.39 17.86
C LYS A 354 9.56 17.14 17.54
N GLU A 355 9.12 16.41 16.54
CA GLU A 355 9.78 15.23 16.00
C GLU A 355 9.96 15.36 14.49
N ILE A 356 10.79 14.49 13.93
CA ILE A 356 10.98 14.38 12.47
C ILE A 356 10.58 12.97 12.08
N GLN A 357 9.68 12.90 11.10
CA GLN A 357 9.20 11.66 10.53
C GLN A 357 9.89 11.38 9.20
N ASP A 358 10.25 10.11 9.01
CA ASP A 358 10.65 9.57 7.72
C ASP A 358 9.40 9.29 6.85
N PHE A 359 9.56 9.34 5.54
CA PHE A 359 8.55 8.98 4.56
C PHE A 359 7.99 7.58 4.84
N PRO A 360 6.66 7.43 5.07
CA PRO A 360 6.07 6.14 5.41
C PRO A 360 6.02 5.18 4.22
N LEU A 361 6.30 3.90 4.48
CA LEU A 361 6.36 2.89 3.42
C LEU A 361 5.00 2.37 2.96
N TYR A 362 3.95 2.56 3.76
CA TYR A 362 2.59 2.11 3.45
C TYR A 362 1.82 3.09 2.54
N LEU A 363 2.37 4.26 2.22
CA LEU A 363 1.69 5.21 1.33
C LEU A 363 1.71 4.70 -0.11
N GLU A 364 0.66 5.03 -0.86
CA GLU A 364 0.55 4.68 -2.26
C GLU A 364 1.73 5.22 -3.08
N GLY A 365 2.30 4.39 -3.93
CA GLY A 365 3.45 4.73 -4.77
C GLY A 365 4.81 4.64 -4.08
N THR A 366 4.88 4.46 -2.76
CA THR A 366 6.16 4.35 -2.03
C THR A 366 6.95 3.11 -2.45
N GLU A 367 6.29 1.96 -2.62
CA GLU A 367 6.94 0.73 -3.07
C GLU A 367 7.59 0.90 -4.44
N ALA A 368 6.88 1.52 -5.39
CA ALA A 368 7.40 1.79 -6.73
C ALA A 368 8.60 2.75 -6.68
N ALA A 369 8.54 3.79 -5.85
CA ALA A 369 9.65 4.71 -5.64
C ALA A 369 10.87 4.00 -5.02
N LEU A 370 10.64 3.11 -4.06
CA LEU A 370 11.68 2.31 -3.42
C LEU A 370 12.35 1.36 -4.41
N VAL A 371 11.58 0.56 -5.14
CA VAL A 371 12.08 -0.35 -6.17
C VAL A 371 12.88 0.41 -7.22
N LYS A 372 12.35 1.53 -7.72
CA LYS A 372 13.07 2.38 -8.67
C LYS A 372 14.40 2.84 -8.09
N LYS A 373 14.40 3.36 -6.85
CA LYS A 373 15.61 3.92 -6.23
C LYS A 373 16.64 2.84 -5.90
N TRP A 374 16.18 1.65 -5.52
CA TRP A 374 17.01 0.48 -5.34
C TRP A 374 17.72 0.10 -6.63
N ASN A 375 16.98 -0.01 -7.73
CA ASN A 375 17.49 -0.43 -9.03
C ASN A 375 18.46 0.59 -9.62
N GLU A 376 18.25 1.89 -9.36
CA GLU A 376 19.22 2.96 -9.69
C GLU A 376 20.55 2.80 -8.94
N LEU A 377 20.53 2.41 -7.65
CA LEU A 377 21.72 2.30 -6.81
C LEU A 377 22.46 0.97 -6.96
N TYR A 378 21.71 -0.10 -7.21
CA TYR A 378 22.22 -1.48 -7.25
C TYR A 378 21.81 -2.14 -8.58
N PRO A 379 22.34 -1.68 -9.73
CA PRO A 379 22.00 -2.25 -11.04
C PRO A 379 22.39 -3.73 -11.15
N GLU A 380 23.44 -4.14 -10.43
CA GLU A 380 23.87 -5.53 -10.31
C GLU A 380 22.89 -6.39 -9.52
N SER A 381 21.94 -5.79 -8.81
CA SER A 381 21.04 -6.48 -7.88
C SER A 381 19.66 -5.81 -7.85
N ILE A 382 19.07 -5.63 -9.04
CA ILE A 382 17.70 -5.13 -9.16
C ILE A 382 16.71 -6.05 -8.46
N ILE A 383 15.67 -5.44 -7.93
CA ILE A 383 14.46 -6.11 -7.45
C ILE A 383 13.31 -5.76 -8.37
N ILE A 384 12.38 -6.69 -8.54
CA ILE A 384 11.12 -6.48 -9.24
C ILE A 384 10.13 -5.86 -8.25
N GLY A 385 10.05 -6.41 -7.03
CA GLY A 385 9.15 -5.92 -5.99
C GLY A 385 9.81 -5.85 -4.61
N VAL A 386 9.12 -5.21 -3.67
CA VAL A 386 9.58 -5.07 -2.29
C VAL A 386 9.60 -6.42 -1.56
N GLU A 387 8.84 -7.40 -2.03
CA GLU A 387 8.78 -8.76 -1.50
C GLU A 387 10.15 -9.47 -1.58
N GLU A 388 11.00 -9.09 -2.54
CA GLU A 388 12.37 -9.62 -2.67
C GLU A 388 13.33 -9.11 -1.58
N LEU A 389 12.92 -8.09 -0.82
CA LEU A 389 13.68 -7.57 0.33
C LEU A 389 13.38 -8.34 1.62
N GLY A 390 12.30 -9.14 1.64
CA GLY A 390 11.89 -9.98 2.77
C GLY A 390 11.78 -9.22 4.09
N ASP A 391 12.20 -9.87 5.19
CA ASP A 391 12.11 -9.36 6.57
C ASP A 391 12.64 -7.92 6.75
N ILE A 392 13.60 -7.46 5.93
CA ILE A 392 14.13 -6.10 6.02
C ILE A 392 13.06 -5.06 5.67
N TYR A 393 12.25 -5.33 4.64
CA TYR A 393 11.16 -4.46 4.26
C TYR A 393 10.01 -4.57 5.25
N ASP A 394 9.65 -5.78 5.67
CA ASP A 394 8.55 -6.00 6.62
C ASP A 394 8.81 -5.30 7.97
N ASP A 395 10.01 -5.48 8.55
CA ASP A 395 10.43 -4.80 9.78
C ASP A 395 10.39 -3.26 9.62
N ALA A 396 10.77 -2.77 8.44
CA ALA A 396 10.80 -1.34 8.16
C ALA A 396 9.41 -0.75 7.93
N LEU A 397 8.51 -1.51 7.30
CA LEU A 397 7.12 -1.14 7.07
C LEU A 397 6.40 -0.95 8.40
N ASP A 398 6.47 -1.95 9.28
CA ASP A 398 5.89 -1.92 10.63
C ASP A 398 6.37 -0.71 11.44
N LEU A 399 7.65 -0.40 11.32
CA LEU A 399 8.25 0.75 11.98
C LEU A 399 7.83 2.09 11.36
N SER A 400 7.60 2.12 10.05
CA SER A 400 7.21 3.34 9.33
C SER A 400 5.78 3.80 9.64
N MET A 401 4.99 2.96 10.29
CA MET A 401 3.60 3.22 10.67
C MET A 401 3.47 4.53 11.43
N SER A 402 2.70 5.48 10.88
CA SER A 402 2.54 6.83 11.41
C SER A 402 1.52 6.89 12.55
N ASN A 403 1.64 6.00 13.53
CA ASN A 403 0.66 5.90 14.61
C ASN A 403 0.83 7.02 15.65
N GLY A 404 -0.05 7.02 16.65
CA GLY A 404 -0.03 7.92 17.78
C GLY A 404 -0.64 9.30 17.52
N HIS A 405 -0.69 10.11 18.57
CA HIS A 405 -1.32 11.42 18.56
C HIS A 405 -0.37 12.49 18.03
N LYS A 406 -0.82 13.29 17.05
CA LYS A 406 0.06 14.30 16.44
C LYS A 406 -0.66 15.47 15.78
N ILE A 407 0.13 16.51 15.49
CA ILE A 407 -0.18 17.60 14.57
C ILE A 407 0.86 17.58 13.45
N SER A 408 0.43 17.73 12.20
CA SER A 408 1.28 17.63 11.01
C SER A 408 1.92 16.24 10.85
N GLY A 409 2.86 16.11 9.92
CA GLY A 409 3.40 14.82 9.49
C GLY A 409 2.45 14.06 8.57
N TYR A 410 2.73 12.77 8.40
CA TYR A 410 1.91 11.87 7.58
C TYR A 410 0.78 11.27 8.42
N PRO A 411 -0.45 11.16 7.88
CA PRO A 411 -1.55 10.52 8.60
C PRO A 411 -1.43 9.01 8.61
N PHE A 412 -2.06 8.41 9.60
CA PHE A 412 -2.33 6.98 9.69
C PHE A 412 -3.84 6.72 9.62
N PHE A 413 -4.18 5.57 9.05
CA PHE A 413 -5.53 5.05 8.84
C PHE A 413 -5.48 3.54 9.05
N THR A 414 -6.48 2.96 9.70
CA THR A 414 -6.59 1.50 9.81
C THR A 414 -7.18 0.87 8.55
N GLN A 415 -7.93 1.65 7.77
CA GLN A 415 -8.56 1.24 6.51
C GLN A 415 -7.91 1.97 5.34
N TYR A 416 -8.56 3.01 4.81
CA TYR A 416 -8.13 3.73 3.60
C TYR A 416 -8.15 5.24 3.85
N ASP A 417 -7.23 5.96 3.22
CA ASP A 417 -7.25 7.42 3.21
C ASP A 417 -8.54 7.90 2.50
N PRO A 418 -9.42 8.66 3.17
CA PRO A 418 -10.67 9.12 2.58
C PRO A 418 -10.46 10.23 1.53
N ARG A 419 -9.23 10.76 1.41
CA ARG A 419 -8.90 11.85 0.49
C ARG A 419 -8.52 11.31 -0.87
N ASN A 420 -9.03 11.95 -1.90
CA ASN A 420 -8.62 11.72 -3.28
C ASN A 420 -7.42 12.62 -3.65
N GLU A 421 -6.74 12.28 -4.75
CA GLU A 421 -5.62 13.08 -5.26
C GLU A 421 -5.99 14.55 -5.48
N THR A 422 -7.23 14.82 -5.92
CA THR A 422 -7.74 16.17 -6.20
C THR A 422 -8.19 16.95 -4.97
N ASP A 423 -8.25 16.32 -3.78
CA ASP A 423 -8.67 17.02 -2.57
C ASP A 423 -7.63 18.00 -2.07
N ASN A 424 -8.06 19.18 -1.65
CA ASN A 424 -7.16 20.23 -1.17
C ASN A 424 -6.72 20.03 0.30
N TYR A 425 -7.28 19.06 1.02
CA TYR A 425 -7.03 18.76 2.44
C TYR A 425 -5.69 18.05 2.69
N LYS A 426 -4.59 18.71 2.32
CA LYS A 426 -3.24 18.11 2.32
C LYS A 426 -2.53 18.15 3.67
N ILE A 427 -2.98 18.97 4.63
CA ILE A 427 -2.30 19.17 5.91
C ILE A 427 -3.06 18.46 7.03
N LEU A 428 -2.40 17.53 7.74
CA LEU A 428 -2.92 16.93 8.96
C LEU A 428 -2.91 17.95 10.10
N LEU A 429 -4.09 18.41 10.52
CA LEU A 429 -4.25 19.33 11.65
C LEU A 429 -4.19 18.63 13.01
N LEU A 430 -4.78 17.45 13.11
CA LEU A 430 -4.82 16.68 14.34
C LEU A 430 -5.06 15.22 14.02
N GLN A 431 -4.31 14.34 14.67
CA GLN A 431 -4.58 12.91 14.74
C GLN A 431 -4.65 12.49 16.20
N ILE A 432 -5.67 11.70 16.54
CA ILE A 432 -5.85 11.10 17.86
C ILE A 432 -6.05 9.60 17.63
N ASP A 433 -5.09 8.82 18.10
CA ASP A 433 -5.12 7.37 18.00
C ASP A 433 -5.92 6.76 19.16
N SER A 434 -6.28 5.49 19.06
CA SER A 434 -6.72 4.75 20.24
C SER A 434 -5.52 4.53 21.17
N ASP A 435 -5.72 4.73 22.47
CA ASP A 435 -4.62 4.72 23.45
C ASP A 435 -5.10 4.40 24.87
N ARG A 436 -4.18 3.96 25.73
CA ARG A 436 -4.41 3.74 27.16
C ARG A 436 -3.51 4.63 28.01
N VAL A 437 -4.10 5.68 28.56
CA VAL A 437 -3.39 6.68 29.37
C VAL A 437 -3.73 6.49 30.85
N SER A 438 -2.75 6.05 31.63
CA SER A 438 -2.89 5.79 33.08
C SER A 438 -4.10 4.90 33.44
N GLY A 439 -4.37 3.89 32.61
CA GLY A 439 -5.48 2.95 32.81
C GLY A 439 -6.83 3.38 32.25
N ARG A 440 -6.99 4.62 31.76
CA ARG A 440 -8.16 5.08 31.01
C ARG A 440 -7.96 4.87 29.51
N CYS A 441 -9.02 4.54 28.79
CA CYS A 441 -8.96 4.31 27.35
C CYS A 441 -9.42 5.54 26.56
N ILE A 442 -8.83 5.68 25.39
CA ILE A 442 -9.29 6.46 24.24
C ILE A 442 -9.51 5.40 23.16
N ASP A 443 -10.77 5.17 22.78
CA ASP A 443 -11.18 4.07 21.90
C ASP A 443 -11.97 4.62 20.72
N TRP A 444 -11.41 4.51 19.52
CA TRP A 444 -12.11 4.78 18.26
C TRP A 444 -12.56 3.44 17.67
N GLY A 445 -13.77 2.99 18.03
CA GLY A 445 -14.27 1.68 17.59
C GLY A 445 -13.34 0.54 18.04
N ASP A 446 -12.92 -0.33 17.10
CA ASP A 446 -11.95 -1.40 17.34
C ASP A 446 -10.52 -0.90 17.11
N ALA A 447 -9.97 -0.20 18.12
CA ALA A 447 -8.59 0.32 18.12
C ALA A 447 -8.22 1.18 16.90
N GLY A 448 -9.13 2.06 16.51
CA GLY A 448 -9.01 2.96 15.38
C GLY A 448 -8.28 4.28 15.64
N VAL A 449 -8.37 5.18 14.66
CA VAL A 449 -7.74 6.51 14.67
C VAL A 449 -8.67 7.56 14.08
N ALA A 450 -8.60 8.79 14.61
CA ALA A 450 -9.29 9.94 14.05
C ALA A 450 -8.32 10.99 13.53
N ASN A 451 -8.70 11.66 12.43
CA ASN A 451 -7.89 12.64 11.74
C ASN A 451 -8.72 13.88 11.36
N PHE A 452 -8.09 15.06 11.45
CA PHE A 452 -8.59 16.32 10.91
C PHE A 452 -7.60 16.88 9.91
N PHE A 453 -8.08 17.33 8.76
CA PHE A 453 -7.26 17.88 7.69
C PHE A 453 -7.73 19.27 7.26
N ILE A 454 -6.79 20.09 6.78
CA ILE A 454 -7.06 21.42 6.24
C ILE A 454 -6.33 21.65 4.93
N SER A 455 -6.85 22.56 4.12
CA SER A 455 -6.11 23.07 2.97
C SER A 455 -5.01 24.05 3.39
N LYS A 456 -3.96 24.12 2.58
CA LYS A 456 -2.88 25.11 2.79
C LYS A 456 -3.42 26.54 2.76
N GLU A 457 -4.34 26.83 1.83
CA GLU A 457 -4.95 28.15 1.67
C GLU A 457 -5.77 28.56 2.90
N ASN A 458 -6.59 27.65 3.44
CA ASN A 458 -7.39 27.90 4.63
C ASN A 458 -6.49 28.09 5.87
N LEU A 459 -5.43 27.29 6.01
CA LEU A 459 -4.47 27.45 7.09
C LEU A 459 -3.75 28.81 7.05
N GLU A 460 -3.29 29.24 5.86
CA GLU A 460 -2.66 30.55 5.66
C GLU A 460 -3.60 31.72 6.00
N LYS A 461 -4.89 31.58 5.67
CA LYS A 461 -5.94 32.54 6.01
C LYS A 461 -6.42 32.44 7.46
N ARG A 462 -5.97 31.42 8.20
CA ARG A 462 -6.47 31.05 9.55
C ARG A 462 -7.98 30.79 9.57
N ASP A 463 -8.50 30.28 8.46
CA ASP A 463 -9.89 29.89 8.30
C ASP A 463 -10.02 28.40 8.61
N PHE A 464 -10.60 28.05 9.74
CA PHE A 464 -10.80 26.66 10.16
C PHE A 464 -12.27 26.22 10.00
N SER A 465 -13.08 26.98 9.26
CA SER A 465 -14.48 26.64 9.01
C SER A 465 -14.65 25.49 8.00
N ASP A 466 -13.62 25.24 7.19
CA ASP A 466 -13.60 24.23 6.14
C ASP A 466 -12.42 23.27 6.38
N VAL A 467 -12.74 22.15 7.03
CA VAL A 467 -11.83 21.07 7.42
C VAL A 467 -12.47 19.73 7.06
N LEU A 468 -11.64 18.74 6.78
CA LEU A 468 -12.09 17.36 6.63
C LEU A 468 -11.86 16.61 7.94
N TYR A 469 -12.87 15.89 8.41
CA TYR A 469 -12.79 14.98 9.55
C TYR A 469 -13.02 13.55 9.08
N ASN A 470 -12.24 12.61 9.61
CA ASN A 470 -12.40 11.18 9.42
C ASN A 470 -12.07 10.44 10.71
N TRP A 471 -12.66 9.27 10.90
CA TRP A 471 -12.11 8.24 11.76
C TRP A 471 -12.41 6.87 11.16
N ASP A 472 -11.53 5.90 11.40
CA ASP A 472 -11.68 4.50 11.02
C ASP A 472 -11.18 3.57 12.11
N CYS A 473 -11.54 2.29 12.04
CA CYS A 473 -11.04 1.23 12.92
C CYS A 473 -10.83 -0.08 12.16
N TYR A 474 -10.24 -1.10 12.80
CA TYR A 474 -9.92 -2.38 12.14
C TYR A 474 -11.14 -3.22 11.74
#